data_AF-A0A956VPL3-F1
#
_entry.id   AF-A0A956VPL3-F1
#
_cell.length_a   1.000
_cell.length_b   1.000
_cell.length_c   1.000
_cell.angle_alpha   90.00
_cell.angle_beta   90.00
_cell.angle_gamma   90.00
#
_symmetry.space_group_name_H-M   'P 1'
#
loop_
_entity.id
_entity.type
_entity.pdbx_description
1 polymer ?
#
loop_
_entity_poly.entity_id
_entity_poly.type
_entity_poly.pdbx_seq_one_letter_code
_entity_poly.pdbx_strand_id
1 'polypeptide(L)'
;TDDELRRHQLILIGTPQRNPLTLESLRDTEATYNRQTNSFERQGVQLQEDSGYLALVSSPWNDLYQVLLVTGETDAAVQRGVDALTLDEPSALLAGPEAVLLEPVIPPVTPAFQQTFTFLDAGTSESTVQGQAGTVSVAFSAPAAAPDSTGEMDLVLSYPDGLDPRRSNIIVDLNGETIATVLIDKEESHRTSYRVDLPWDTLRIGPNTVTLRANLYFEESLVLAPCESPAPERLWLTIHDDSAIRLPQSGGEATGSNLGALPYPFAGLRGIRDTIIVVNALDRDALRAGMLTMIALGRAFGAQNVFTVQSVLEATPETLGDNHVIAIGVPSNTPLGQELDKVLPLVLREGGSRALVEEEGTLTEILDSSRIGAIQEVEVPWAPGRALLSVSGTDAIALGWAADAIVERSLDGNVALLQSATQINTFDLQRVAIGSPEDILEDRFTAQDTRLRTIISISLIAAGALLVLVLYAFRRRIRPRFGIPGRRR
;
A
#
# COMPACT_ATOMS: atom_id res chain seq x y z
N THR A 1 -8.08 17.23 -25.99
CA THR A 1 -8.26 18.11 -27.17
C THR A 1 -8.48 17.20 -28.37
N ASP A 2 -9.06 17.69 -29.46
CA ASP A 2 -9.27 16.87 -30.65
C ASP A 2 -7.97 16.28 -31.20
N ASP A 3 -6.86 17.03 -31.11
CA ASP A 3 -5.54 16.54 -31.52
C ASP A 3 -5.06 15.35 -30.68
N GLU A 4 -5.32 15.35 -29.36
CA GLU A 4 -5.04 14.21 -28.47
C GLU A 4 -5.91 12.99 -28.83
N LEU A 5 -7.20 13.20 -29.10
CA LEU A 5 -8.14 12.12 -29.45
C LEU A 5 -7.77 11.46 -30.78
N ARG A 6 -7.16 12.20 -31.72
CA ARG A 6 -6.73 11.70 -33.03
C ARG A 6 -5.46 10.86 -32.99
N ARG A 7 -4.70 10.86 -31.89
CA ARG A 7 -3.36 10.25 -31.79
C ARG A 7 -3.32 9.01 -30.91
N HIS A 8 -4.44 8.63 -30.29
CA HIS A 8 -4.49 7.56 -29.30
C HIS A 8 -5.67 6.62 -29.55
N GLN A 9 -5.49 5.36 -29.14
CA GLN A 9 -6.62 4.49 -28.82
C GLN A 9 -7.25 4.96 -27.51
N LEU A 10 -8.56 4.81 -27.37
CA LEU A 10 -9.29 5.37 -26.24
C LEU A 10 -10.06 4.29 -25.49
N ILE A 11 -10.12 4.44 -24.17
CA ILE A 11 -11.07 3.74 -23.32
C ILE A 11 -11.99 4.83 -22.77
N LEU A 12 -13.27 4.76 -23.11
CA LEU A 12 -14.28 5.73 -22.70
C LEU A 12 -15.26 5.05 -21.74
N ILE A 13 -15.28 5.53 -20.50
CA ILE A 13 -16.15 4.99 -19.45
C ILE A 13 -17.05 6.12 -18.95
N GLY A 14 -18.33 5.81 -18.74
CA GLY A 14 -19.28 6.70 -18.08
C GLY A 14 -20.61 6.84 -18.82
N THR A 15 -21.55 7.55 -18.18
CA THR A 15 -22.82 7.89 -18.81
C THR A 15 -22.63 9.00 -19.85
N PRO A 16 -23.49 9.09 -20.88
CA PRO A 16 -23.43 10.16 -21.87
C PRO A 16 -23.49 11.59 -21.29
N GLN A 17 -24.08 11.76 -20.10
CA GLN A 17 -24.15 13.05 -19.40
C GLN A 17 -22.84 13.42 -18.72
N ARG A 18 -22.15 12.45 -18.11
CA ARG A 18 -20.91 12.69 -17.37
C ARG A 18 -19.69 12.65 -18.28
N ASN A 19 -19.73 11.83 -19.33
CA ASN A 19 -18.68 11.71 -20.32
C ASN A 19 -19.28 11.85 -21.74
N PRO A 20 -19.38 13.08 -22.29
CA PRO A 20 -20.02 13.31 -23.59
C PRO A 20 -19.28 12.67 -24.77
N LEU A 21 -18.00 12.28 -24.61
CA LEU A 21 -17.24 11.58 -25.65
C LEU A 21 -17.82 10.20 -25.94
N THR A 22 -18.46 9.56 -24.95
CA THR A 22 -19.14 8.27 -25.14
C THR A 22 -20.20 8.35 -26.24
N LEU A 23 -20.93 9.47 -26.31
CA LEU A 23 -21.96 9.70 -27.30
C LEU A 23 -21.42 9.93 -28.71
N GLU A 24 -20.23 10.50 -28.84
CA GLU A 24 -19.57 10.63 -30.15
C GLU A 24 -19.17 9.26 -30.70
N SER A 25 -18.75 8.34 -29.83
CA SER A 25 -18.37 6.97 -30.17
C SER A 25 -19.54 6.03 -30.47
N LEU A 26 -20.77 6.37 -30.06
CA LEU A 26 -21.97 5.57 -30.40
C LEU A 26 -22.35 5.62 -31.89
N ARG A 27 -21.81 6.57 -32.67
CA ARG A 27 -22.21 6.77 -34.07
C ARG A 27 -21.96 5.57 -34.98
N ASP A 28 -20.94 4.77 -34.66
CA ASP A 28 -20.54 3.59 -35.44
C ASP A 28 -20.98 2.28 -34.75
N THR A 29 -22.00 2.35 -33.89
CA THR A 29 -22.55 1.20 -33.15
C THR A 29 -23.99 0.89 -33.54
N GLU A 30 -24.48 -0.31 -33.19
CA GLU A 30 -25.90 -0.65 -33.31
C GLU A 30 -26.79 0.00 -32.23
N ALA A 31 -26.18 0.61 -31.22
CA ALA A 31 -26.86 1.31 -30.15
C ALA A 31 -27.04 2.80 -30.48
N THR A 32 -28.19 3.35 -30.10
CA THR A 32 -28.49 4.78 -30.17
C THR A 32 -28.91 5.27 -28.79
N TYR A 33 -28.64 6.55 -28.53
CA TYR A 33 -28.95 7.18 -27.25
C TYR A 33 -29.86 8.40 -27.45
N ASN A 34 -30.99 8.39 -26.76
CA ASN A 34 -31.95 9.50 -26.76
C ASN A 34 -31.71 10.42 -25.56
N ARG A 35 -31.17 11.62 -25.83
CA ARG A 35 -30.89 12.64 -24.81
C ARG A 35 -32.14 13.15 -24.08
N GLN A 36 -33.33 13.08 -24.68
CA GLN A 36 -34.55 13.63 -24.08
C GLN A 36 -35.13 12.70 -23.03
N THR A 37 -35.09 11.39 -23.31
CA THR A 37 -35.63 10.34 -22.44
C THR A 37 -34.58 9.67 -21.57
N ASN A 38 -33.30 10.01 -21.76
CA ASN A 38 -32.15 9.29 -21.19
C ASN A 38 -32.21 7.79 -21.45
N SER A 39 -32.52 7.38 -22.68
CA SER A 39 -32.71 5.96 -23.00
C SER A 39 -31.79 5.47 -24.10
N PHE A 40 -31.28 4.24 -23.95
CA PHE A 40 -30.59 3.51 -24.98
C PHE A 40 -31.56 2.61 -25.76
N GLU A 41 -31.35 2.55 -27.07
CA GLU A 41 -32.04 1.62 -27.96
C GLU A 41 -31.02 0.87 -28.79
N ARG A 42 -31.19 -0.44 -28.96
CA ARG A 42 -30.40 -1.25 -29.88
C ARG A 42 -31.31 -1.92 -30.89
N GLN A 43 -31.02 -1.73 -32.18
CA GLN A 43 -31.84 -2.26 -33.29
C GLN A 43 -33.36 -1.95 -33.14
N GLY A 44 -33.70 -0.78 -32.57
CA GLY A 44 -35.09 -0.35 -32.35
C GLY A 44 -35.77 -0.93 -31.11
N VAL A 45 -35.04 -1.66 -30.25
CA VAL A 45 -35.51 -2.14 -28.95
C VAL A 45 -34.89 -1.29 -27.85
N GLN A 46 -35.71 -0.69 -27.00
CA GLN A 46 -35.25 0.05 -25.83
C GLN A 46 -34.63 -0.91 -24.81
N LEU A 47 -33.44 -0.58 -24.34
CA LEU A 47 -32.75 -1.31 -23.28
C LEU A 47 -33.35 -0.96 -21.91
N GLN A 48 -33.16 -1.84 -20.93
CA GLN A 48 -33.52 -1.51 -19.54
C GLN A 48 -32.54 -0.46 -18.99
N GLU A 49 -32.99 0.38 -18.07
CA GLU A 49 -32.21 1.48 -17.50
C GLU A 49 -30.85 1.05 -16.93
N ASP A 50 -30.79 -0.12 -16.27
CA ASP A 50 -29.54 -0.66 -15.71
C ASP A 50 -28.72 -1.50 -16.71
N SER A 51 -29.11 -1.57 -17.99
CA SER A 51 -28.38 -2.34 -19.00
C SER A 51 -27.03 -1.69 -19.30
N GLY A 52 -25.94 -2.41 -19.03
CA GLY A 52 -24.61 -1.99 -19.44
C GLY A 52 -24.43 -2.19 -20.94
N TYR A 53 -23.75 -1.26 -21.60
CA TYR A 53 -23.40 -1.36 -23.02
C TYR A 53 -21.88 -1.29 -23.19
N LEU A 54 -21.33 -2.31 -23.85
CA LEU A 54 -19.92 -2.44 -24.16
C LEU A 54 -19.74 -2.48 -25.68
N ALA A 55 -18.77 -1.75 -26.20
CA ALA A 55 -18.43 -1.82 -27.62
C ALA A 55 -16.94 -1.59 -27.87
N LEU A 56 -16.38 -2.28 -28.85
CA LEU A 56 -15.07 -2.03 -29.43
C LEU A 56 -15.27 -1.55 -30.87
N VAL A 57 -15.14 -0.25 -31.08
CA VAL A 57 -15.44 0.40 -32.37
C VAL A 57 -14.26 1.20 -32.90
N SER A 58 -14.32 1.60 -34.17
CA SER A 58 -13.38 2.55 -34.75
C SER A 58 -13.53 3.91 -34.06
N SER A 59 -12.41 4.61 -33.86
CA SER A 59 -12.42 5.94 -33.28
C SER A 59 -13.07 6.95 -34.25
N PRO A 60 -14.09 7.72 -33.81
CA PRO A 60 -14.69 8.79 -34.62
C PRO A 60 -13.70 9.87 -35.04
N TRP A 61 -12.58 9.97 -34.34
CA TRP A 61 -11.57 10.99 -34.57
C TRP A 61 -10.47 10.50 -35.52
N ASN A 62 -10.21 9.18 -35.59
CA ASN A 62 -9.21 8.57 -36.48
C ASN A 62 -9.51 7.07 -36.68
N ASP A 63 -9.81 6.68 -37.92
CA ASP A 63 -10.19 5.31 -38.29
C ASP A 63 -9.07 4.26 -38.15
N LEU A 64 -7.82 4.69 -37.96
CA LEU A 64 -6.69 3.81 -37.62
C LEU A 64 -6.65 3.39 -36.14
N TYR A 65 -7.46 4.04 -35.28
CA TYR A 65 -7.52 3.74 -33.85
C TYR A 65 -8.87 3.17 -33.45
N GLN A 66 -8.88 2.48 -32.30
CA GLN A 66 -10.08 1.90 -31.72
C GLN A 66 -10.48 2.60 -30.43
N VAL A 67 -11.76 2.48 -30.10
CA VAL A 67 -12.37 2.93 -28.86
C VAL A 67 -13.00 1.73 -28.18
N LEU A 68 -12.57 1.43 -26.96
CA LEU A 68 -13.33 0.60 -26.03
C LEU A 68 -14.32 1.51 -25.29
N LEU A 69 -15.61 1.30 -25.53
CA LEU A 69 -16.71 2.05 -24.95
C LEU A 69 -17.37 1.22 -23.84
N VAL A 70 -17.52 1.83 -22.66
CA VAL A 70 -18.26 1.30 -21.52
C VAL A 70 -19.27 2.35 -21.08
N THR A 71 -20.55 2.14 -21.35
CA THR A 71 -21.58 3.16 -21.12
C THR A 71 -22.93 2.54 -20.72
N GLY A 72 -23.89 3.41 -20.38
CA GLY A 72 -25.23 3.04 -19.93
C GLY A 72 -26.04 4.27 -19.52
N GLU A 73 -27.31 4.08 -19.20
CA GLU A 73 -28.21 5.17 -18.77
C GLU A 73 -27.90 5.65 -17.34
N THR A 74 -27.40 4.74 -16.50
CA THR A 74 -27.11 4.96 -15.06
C THR A 74 -25.68 4.60 -14.70
N ASP A 75 -25.20 5.09 -13.55
CA ASP A 75 -23.91 4.68 -13.00
C ASP A 75 -23.87 3.16 -12.74
N ALA A 76 -25.00 2.54 -12.37
CA ALA A 76 -25.11 1.09 -12.18
C ALA A 76 -24.95 0.31 -13.49
N ALA A 77 -25.50 0.82 -14.60
CA ALA A 77 -25.30 0.26 -15.93
C ALA A 77 -23.82 0.33 -16.37
N VAL A 78 -23.16 1.46 -16.10
CA VAL A 78 -21.72 1.63 -16.38
C VAL A 78 -20.90 0.65 -15.54
N GLN A 79 -21.19 0.55 -14.24
CA GLN A 79 -20.51 -0.38 -13.33
C GLN A 79 -20.61 -1.81 -13.83
N ARG A 80 -21.80 -2.25 -14.26
CA ARG A 80 -22.01 -3.58 -14.84
C ARG A 80 -21.12 -3.83 -16.06
N GLY A 81 -20.95 -2.81 -16.92
CA GLY A 81 -20.01 -2.83 -18.04
C GLY A 81 -18.56 -3.03 -17.61
N VAL A 82 -18.13 -2.30 -16.58
CA VAL A 82 -16.78 -2.41 -16.02
C VAL A 82 -16.58 -3.80 -15.39
N ASP A 83 -17.54 -4.28 -14.60
CA ASP A 83 -17.47 -5.59 -13.93
C ASP A 83 -17.31 -6.74 -14.93
N ALA A 84 -18.02 -6.68 -16.07
CA ALA A 84 -17.89 -7.67 -17.15
C ALA A 84 -16.49 -7.71 -17.76
N LEU A 85 -15.81 -6.56 -17.88
CA LEU A 85 -14.43 -6.49 -18.40
C LEU A 85 -13.40 -7.06 -17.42
N THR A 86 -13.74 -7.10 -16.13
CA THR A 86 -12.84 -7.55 -15.05
C THR A 86 -13.06 -8.99 -14.61
N LEU A 87 -13.94 -9.74 -15.27
CA LEU A 87 -14.12 -11.17 -15.01
C LEU A 87 -12.87 -11.96 -15.40
N ASP A 88 -12.64 -13.09 -14.73
CA ASP A 88 -11.53 -14.00 -15.04
C ASP A 88 -11.64 -14.55 -16.47
N GLU A 89 -12.87 -14.74 -16.96
CA GLU A 89 -13.18 -15.20 -18.33
C GLU A 89 -14.19 -14.26 -19.01
N PRO A 90 -13.78 -13.03 -19.42
CA PRO A 90 -14.68 -12.07 -20.07
C PRO A 90 -15.20 -12.61 -21.41
N SER A 91 -14.43 -13.51 -22.03
CA SER A 91 -14.68 -14.08 -23.35
C SER A 91 -16.03 -14.81 -23.46
N ALA A 92 -16.54 -15.36 -22.35
CA ALA A 92 -17.84 -16.04 -22.30
C ALA A 92 -19.03 -15.07 -22.46
N LEU A 93 -18.87 -13.80 -22.05
CA LEU A 93 -19.90 -12.77 -22.13
C LEU A 93 -19.70 -11.80 -23.29
N LEU A 94 -18.46 -11.66 -23.79
CA LEU A 94 -18.07 -10.62 -24.74
C LEU A 94 -17.73 -11.18 -26.13
N ALA A 95 -18.70 -11.88 -26.74
CA ALA A 95 -18.56 -12.39 -28.10
C ALA A 95 -18.87 -11.30 -29.15
N GLY A 96 -17.84 -10.84 -29.86
CA GLY A 96 -17.96 -9.86 -30.95
C GLY A 96 -17.60 -8.42 -30.55
N PRO A 97 -17.86 -7.43 -31.43
CA PRO A 97 -17.47 -6.04 -31.18
C PRO A 97 -18.43 -5.29 -30.26
N GLU A 98 -19.61 -5.83 -29.93
CA GLU A 98 -20.60 -5.17 -29.06
C GLU A 98 -21.25 -6.18 -28.12
N ALA A 99 -21.54 -5.76 -26.88
CA ALA A 99 -22.25 -6.55 -25.89
C ALA A 99 -23.25 -5.68 -25.09
N VAL A 100 -24.38 -6.29 -24.73
CA VAL A 100 -25.40 -5.69 -23.86
C VAL A 100 -25.52 -6.55 -22.61
N LEU A 101 -25.34 -5.95 -21.45
CA LEU A 101 -25.33 -6.62 -20.16
C LEU A 101 -26.66 -6.35 -19.44
N LEU A 102 -27.58 -7.29 -19.60
CA LEU A 102 -28.95 -7.19 -19.07
C LEU A 102 -29.04 -7.57 -17.59
N GLU A 103 -28.18 -8.48 -17.14
CA GLU A 103 -28.16 -8.96 -15.76
C GLU A 103 -26.92 -8.42 -15.04
N PRO A 104 -27.01 -8.15 -13.72
CA PRO A 104 -25.84 -7.82 -12.94
C PRO A 104 -24.78 -8.90 -13.11
N VAL A 105 -23.59 -8.51 -13.53
CA VAL A 105 -22.42 -9.36 -13.35
C VAL A 105 -22.21 -9.40 -11.85
N ILE A 106 -22.51 -10.52 -11.22
CA ILE A 106 -22.27 -10.69 -9.79
C ILE A 106 -20.79 -11.01 -9.67
N PRO A 107 -19.92 -10.07 -9.24
CA PRO A 107 -18.57 -10.45 -8.87
C PRO A 107 -18.68 -11.52 -7.77
N PRO A 108 -17.83 -12.57 -7.79
CA PRO A 108 -17.83 -13.55 -6.72
C PRO A 108 -17.79 -12.83 -5.38
N VAL A 109 -18.67 -13.24 -4.47
CA VAL A 109 -18.80 -12.62 -3.15
C VAL A 109 -17.44 -12.72 -2.48
N THR A 110 -16.72 -11.61 -2.35
CA THR A 110 -15.43 -11.59 -1.67
C THR A 110 -15.69 -11.92 -0.21
N PRO A 111 -15.20 -13.04 0.34
CA PRO A 111 -15.43 -13.36 1.74
C PRO A 111 -14.87 -12.24 2.64
N ALA A 112 -15.51 -12.03 3.80
CA ALA A 112 -14.95 -11.19 4.86
C ALA A 112 -13.58 -11.75 5.29
N PHE A 113 -12.74 -10.96 5.97
CA PHE A 113 -11.47 -11.45 6.52
C PHE A 113 -11.70 -12.80 7.22
N GLN A 114 -11.06 -13.84 6.69
CA GLN A 114 -11.09 -15.15 7.30
C GLN A 114 -9.74 -15.39 7.94
N GLN A 115 -9.76 -15.68 9.24
CA GLN A 115 -8.58 -16.20 9.92
C GLN A 115 -8.09 -17.50 9.28
N THR A 116 -8.99 -18.23 8.60
CA THR A 116 -8.69 -19.42 7.80
C THR A 116 -9.00 -19.15 6.35
N PHE A 117 -8.06 -19.36 5.43
CA PHE A 117 -8.26 -19.17 3.99
C PHE A 117 -7.59 -20.30 3.22
N THR A 118 -8.10 -20.62 2.03
CA THR A 118 -7.54 -21.64 1.14
C THR A 118 -6.42 -21.09 0.27
N PHE A 119 -5.64 -21.95 -0.38
CA PHE A 119 -4.65 -21.52 -1.36
C PHE A 119 -5.32 -20.84 -2.56
N LEU A 120 -6.53 -21.28 -2.93
CA LEU A 120 -7.36 -20.62 -3.93
C LEU A 120 -7.72 -19.19 -3.51
N ASP A 121 -8.12 -18.98 -2.26
CA ASP A 121 -8.42 -17.64 -1.71
C ASP A 121 -7.18 -16.73 -1.71
N ALA A 122 -5.98 -17.31 -1.60
CA ALA A 122 -4.70 -16.62 -1.74
C ALA A 122 -4.23 -16.44 -3.20
N GLY A 123 -5.08 -16.77 -4.18
CA GLY A 123 -4.80 -16.63 -5.61
C GLY A 123 -3.92 -17.74 -6.20
N THR A 124 -3.73 -18.86 -5.49
CA THR A 124 -2.94 -20.00 -5.97
C THR A 124 -3.87 -21.14 -6.40
N SER A 125 -3.86 -21.48 -7.69
CA SER A 125 -4.62 -22.61 -8.24
C SER A 125 -3.96 -23.96 -7.95
N GLU A 126 -4.70 -25.05 -8.18
CA GLU A 126 -4.18 -26.41 -8.08
C GLU A 126 -2.87 -26.55 -8.86
N SER A 127 -1.86 -27.12 -8.19
CA SER A 127 -0.49 -27.13 -8.70
C SER A 127 0.08 -28.54 -8.66
N THR A 128 0.54 -29.04 -9.80
CA THR A 128 1.18 -30.36 -9.90
C THR A 128 2.68 -30.20 -10.18
N VAL A 129 3.49 -30.68 -9.24
CA VAL A 129 4.93 -30.88 -9.44
C VAL A 129 5.11 -32.18 -10.22
N GLN A 130 5.92 -32.15 -11.28
CA GLN A 130 6.34 -33.34 -12.02
C GLN A 130 7.87 -33.50 -11.94
N GLY A 131 8.35 -34.73 -11.83
CA GLY A 131 9.75 -35.07 -11.67
C GLY A 131 10.22 -35.21 -10.22
N GLN A 132 11.53 -35.30 -10.02
CA GLN A 132 12.13 -35.56 -8.70
C GLN A 132 12.10 -34.36 -7.76
N ALA A 133 11.99 -33.15 -8.29
CA ALA A 133 11.99 -31.94 -7.48
C ALA A 133 11.09 -30.88 -8.10
N GLY A 134 10.43 -30.11 -7.25
CA GLY A 134 9.65 -28.96 -7.67
C GLY A 134 9.35 -28.05 -6.50
N THR A 135 8.86 -26.86 -6.84
CA THR A 135 8.58 -25.82 -5.85
C THR A 135 7.26 -25.16 -6.18
N VAL A 136 6.42 -25.02 -5.15
CA VAL A 136 5.19 -24.25 -5.21
C VAL A 136 5.25 -23.22 -4.09
N SER A 137 4.88 -21.99 -4.39
CA SER A 137 4.87 -20.91 -3.41
C SER A 137 3.48 -20.31 -3.32
N VAL A 138 3.04 -20.05 -2.08
CA VAL A 138 1.79 -19.38 -1.76
C VAL A 138 2.12 -18.10 -1.02
N ALA A 139 1.72 -16.96 -1.58
CA ALA A 139 1.88 -15.65 -0.94
C ALA A 139 0.60 -15.26 -0.22
N PHE A 140 0.72 -14.64 0.95
CA PHE A 140 -0.43 -14.14 1.72
C PHE A 140 0.01 -12.97 2.61
N SER A 141 -0.96 -12.23 3.16
CA SER A 141 -0.67 -11.22 4.18
C SER A 141 -1.24 -11.56 5.54
N ALA A 142 -0.50 -11.22 6.59
CA ALA A 142 -0.89 -11.48 7.98
C ALA A 142 -0.75 -10.21 8.85
N PRO A 143 -1.59 -10.05 9.88
CA PRO A 143 -1.37 -9.04 10.93
C PRO A 143 -0.18 -9.44 11.82
N ALA A 144 0.11 -8.63 12.83
CA ALA A 144 0.91 -9.08 13.95
C ALA A 144 0.27 -10.30 14.64
N ALA A 145 1.05 -11.38 14.76
CA ALA A 145 0.68 -12.54 15.56
C ALA A 145 0.87 -12.23 17.05
N ALA A 146 -0.02 -12.76 17.90
CA ALA A 146 0.18 -12.68 19.34
C ALA A 146 1.41 -13.49 19.75
N PRO A 147 2.21 -13.04 20.72
CA PRO A 147 3.29 -13.86 21.26
C PRO A 147 2.78 -15.23 21.72
N ASP A 148 3.56 -16.27 21.46
CA ASP A 148 3.25 -17.68 21.79
C ASP A 148 1.98 -18.25 21.15
N SER A 149 1.40 -17.57 20.17
CA SER A 149 0.32 -18.13 19.36
C SER A 149 0.87 -19.05 18.25
N THR A 150 0.02 -19.88 17.67
CA THR A 150 0.42 -20.78 16.58
C THR A 150 -0.68 -20.78 15.53
N GLY A 151 -0.27 -20.56 14.29
CA GLY A 151 -1.12 -20.81 13.13
C GLY A 151 -1.03 -22.27 12.69
N GLU A 152 -1.82 -22.63 11.71
CA GLU A 152 -1.87 -24.00 11.19
C GLU A 152 -1.99 -23.93 9.67
N MET A 153 -1.31 -24.82 8.96
CA MET A 153 -1.55 -25.08 7.55
C MET A 153 -2.00 -26.54 7.40
N ASP A 154 -3.16 -26.72 6.78
CA ASP A 154 -3.67 -28.00 6.33
C ASP A 154 -3.31 -28.18 4.86
N LEU A 155 -2.35 -29.05 4.59
CA LEU A 155 -1.80 -29.30 3.27
C LEU A 155 -2.44 -30.55 2.67
N VAL A 156 -3.26 -30.37 1.63
CA VAL A 156 -3.98 -31.47 0.97
C VAL A 156 -3.24 -31.88 -0.30
N LEU A 157 -2.85 -33.15 -0.37
CA LEU A 157 -1.95 -33.68 -1.39
C LEU A 157 -2.49 -34.92 -2.08
N SER A 158 -2.16 -35.07 -3.36
CA SER A 158 -2.26 -36.34 -4.08
C SER A 158 -0.94 -36.69 -4.73
N TYR A 159 -0.60 -37.98 -4.75
CA TYR A 159 0.65 -38.49 -5.30
C TYR A 159 0.52 -39.97 -5.68
N PRO A 160 1.40 -40.53 -6.52
CA PRO A 160 1.29 -41.93 -6.91
C PRO A 160 1.78 -42.89 -5.82
N ASP A 161 1.20 -44.09 -5.75
CA ASP A 161 1.59 -45.15 -4.81
C ASP A 161 3.07 -45.59 -4.93
N GLY A 162 3.72 -45.30 -6.05
CA GLY A 162 5.09 -45.73 -6.36
C GLY A 162 6.20 -44.85 -5.77
N LEU A 163 5.85 -43.85 -4.95
CA LEU A 163 6.84 -43.02 -4.25
C LEU A 163 7.48 -43.77 -3.09
N ASP A 164 8.77 -43.53 -2.85
CA ASP A 164 9.49 -44.03 -1.69
C ASP A 164 9.13 -43.19 -0.46
N PRO A 165 8.37 -43.70 0.53
CA PRO A 165 7.96 -42.93 1.71
C PRO A 165 9.14 -42.58 2.62
N ARG A 166 10.31 -43.22 2.46
CA ARG A 166 11.50 -42.97 3.29
C ARG A 166 12.38 -41.83 2.74
N ARG A 167 12.27 -41.55 1.45
CA ARG A 167 13.08 -40.53 0.77
C ARG A 167 12.25 -39.37 0.25
N SER A 168 10.99 -39.61 -0.08
CA SER A 168 10.11 -38.58 -0.62
C SER A 168 9.53 -37.72 0.50
N ASN A 169 9.62 -36.41 0.35
CA ASN A 169 9.20 -35.45 1.36
C ASN A 169 8.83 -34.11 0.72
N ILE A 170 8.15 -33.28 1.51
CA ILE A 170 7.96 -31.87 1.24
C ILE A 170 8.61 -31.09 2.37
N ILE A 171 9.56 -30.23 2.02
CA ILE A 171 10.11 -29.25 2.95
C ILE A 171 9.22 -28.01 2.87
N VAL A 172 8.74 -27.55 4.01
CA VAL A 172 7.91 -26.35 4.13
C VAL A 172 8.76 -25.24 4.70
N ASP A 173 8.96 -24.20 3.90
CA ASP A 173 9.62 -22.98 4.32
C ASP A 173 8.59 -21.86 4.48
N LEU A 174 8.67 -21.09 5.56
CA LEU A 174 7.92 -19.86 5.78
C LEU A 174 8.90 -18.69 5.77
N ASN A 175 8.72 -17.74 4.86
CA ASN A 175 9.57 -16.56 4.72
C ASN A 175 11.07 -16.87 4.56
N GLY A 176 11.39 -18.04 4.00
CA GLY A 176 12.74 -18.54 3.78
C GLY A 176 13.31 -19.39 4.93
N GLU A 177 12.58 -19.57 6.03
CA GLU A 177 12.95 -20.43 7.15
C GLU A 177 12.21 -21.76 7.08
N THR A 178 12.93 -22.89 7.21
CA THR A 178 12.32 -24.22 7.22
C THR A 178 11.59 -24.45 8.54
N ILE A 179 10.25 -24.56 8.47
CA ILE A 179 9.38 -24.76 9.63
C ILE A 179 8.95 -26.22 9.81
N ALA A 180 8.92 -27.00 8.72
CA ALA A 180 8.52 -28.40 8.77
C ALA A 180 9.10 -29.25 7.63
N THR A 181 9.09 -30.56 7.82
CA THR A 181 9.30 -31.56 6.77
C THR A 181 8.17 -32.58 6.85
N VAL A 182 7.33 -32.59 5.82
CA VAL A 182 6.22 -33.53 5.66
C VAL A 182 6.75 -34.77 4.94
N LEU A 183 6.67 -35.93 5.59
CA LEU A 183 7.00 -37.21 4.98
C LEU A 183 5.77 -37.78 4.30
N ILE A 184 5.96 -38.34 3.10
CA ILE A 184 4.89 -38.96 2.33
C ILE A 184 4.58 -40.35 2.90
N ASP A 185 3.33 -40.62 3.26
CA ASP A 185 2.88 -41.94 3.73
C ASP A 185 2.33 -42.80 2.57
N LYS A 186 2.48 -44.12 2.69
CA LYS A 186 2.08 -45.14 1.72
C LYS A 186 0.58 -45.47 1.78
N GLU A 187 -0.10 -45.16 2.88
CA GLU A 187 -1.49 -45.60 3.11
C GLU A 187 -2.56 -44.73 2.41
N GLU A 188 -2.25 -43.47 2.08
CA GLU A 188 -3.22 -42.53 1.48
C GLU A 188 -2.61 -41.74 0.30
N SER A 189 -2.70 -42.29 -0.91
CA SER A 189 -2.16 -41.65 -2.13
C SER A 189 -3.11 -40.65 -2.80
N HIS A 190 -4.39 -40.70 -2.44
CA HIS A 190 -5.43 -39.84 -2.99
C HIS A 190 -5.94 -38.89 -1.92
N ARG A 191 -5.65 -37.59 -2.08
CA ARG A 191 -6.15 -36.50 -1.23
C ARG A 191 -5.94 -36.72 0.27
N THR A 192 -4.70 -36.93 0.66
CA THR A 192 -4.31 -36.98 2.09
C THR A 192 -4.04 -35.57 2.62
N SER A 193 -4.22 -35.36 3.92
CA SER A 193 -4.09 -34.06 4.60
C SER A 193 -2.97 -34.12 5.63
N TYR A 194 -2.08 -33.13 5.58
CA TYR A 194 -0.98 -32.97 6.52
C TYR A 194 -1.08 -31.64 7.25
N ARG A 195 -1.01 -31.70 8.58
CA ARG A 195 -0.99 -30.52 9.43
C ARG A 195 0.43 -30.02 9.65
N VAL A 196 0.65 -28.72 9.42
CA VAL A 196 1.92 -28.04 9.64
C VAL A 196 1.67 -26.82 10.53
N ASP A 197 2.37 -26.73 11.65
CA ASP A 197 2.29 -25.56 12.53
C ASP A 197 2.99 -24.36 11.90
N LEU A 198 2.39 -23.16 12.01
CA LEU A 198 2.97 -21.90 11.57
C LEU A 198 3.40 -21.09 12.80
N PRO A 199 4.72 -21.01 13.10
CA PRO A 199 5.22 -20.28 14.26
C PRO A 199 4.94 -18.77 14.16
N TRP A 200 4.55 -18.15 15.28
CA TRP A 200 4.22 -16.73 15.33
C TRP A 200 5.43 -15.81 15.06
N ASP A 201 6.63 -16.27 15.40
CA ASP A 201 7.89 -15.53 15.32
C ASP A 201 8.51 -15.55 13.91
N THR A 202 8.15 -16.52 13.08
CA THR A 202 8.53 -16.56 11.65
C THR A 202 7.55 -15.74 10.78
N LEU A 203 6.32 -15.51 11.24
CA LEU A 203 5.33 -14.69 10.53
C LEU A 203 5.71 -13.20 10.59
N ARG A 204 5.58 -12.52 9.44
CA ARG A 204 5.81 -11.08 9.30
C ARG A 204 4.47 -10.34 9.24
N ILE A 205 4.47 -9.08 9.67
CA ILE A 205 3.35 -8.18 9.38
C ILE A 205 3.37 -7.87 7.88
N GLY A 206 2.21 -7.96 7.24
CA GLY A 206 2.09 -7.80 5.80
C GLY A 206 2.53 -9.06 5.04
N PRO A 207 3.37 -8.95 4.00
CA PRO A 207 3.62 -10.04 3.06
C PRO A 207 4.38 -11.21 3.71
N ASN A 208 3.85 -12.41 3.50
CA ASN A 208 4.43 -13.69 3.86
C ASN A 208 4.43 -14.62 2.65
N THR A 209 5.33 -15.59 2.65
CA THR A 209 5.37 -16.64 1.63
C THR A 209 5.63 -17.99 2.26
N VAL A 210 4.75 -18.95 2.00
CA VAL A 210 5.03 -20.37 2.22
C VAL A 210 5.58 -20.95 0.92
N THR A 211 6.72 -21.62 1.01
CA THR A 211 7.35 -22.32 -0.11
C THR A 211 7.41 -23.81 0.20
N LEU A 212 6.78 -24.61 -0.66
CA LEU A 212 6.71 -26.05 -0.60
C LEU A 212 7.73 -26.63 -1.58
N ARG A 213 8.78 -27.26 -1.06
CA ARG A 213 9.81 -27.94 -1.87
C ARG A 213 9.59 -29.44 -1.84
N ALA A 214 9.05 -29.98 -2.91
CA ALA A 214 8.85 -31.42 -3.05
C ALA A 214 10.16 -32.08 -3.51
N ASN A 215 10.51 -33.19 -2.86
CA ASN A 215 11.58 -34.11 -3.28
C ASN A 215 10.96 -35.50 -3.42
N LEU A 216 10.92 -36.05 -4.62
CA LEU A 216 10.21 -37.28 -4.97
C LEU A 216 11.20 -38.34 -5.47
N TYR A 217 11.04 -39.56 -4.98
CA TYR A 217 11.85 -40.71 -5.38
C TYR A 217 10.96 -41.92 -5.59
N PHE A 218 11.33 -42.80 -6.52
CA PHE A 218 10.67 -44.10 -6.66
C PHE A 218 11.04 -45.04 -5.50
N GLU A 219 10.07 -45.85 -5.04
CA GLU A 219 10.28 -46.88 -4.01
C GLU A 219 11.39 -47.86 -4.41
N GLU A 220 11.40 -48.25 -5.69
CA GLU A 220 12.48 -49.08 -6.24
C GLU A 220 13.65 -48.20 -6.71
N SER A 221 14.86 -48.56 -6.26
CA SER A 221 16.08 -48.04 -6.87
C SER A 221 16.14 -48.58 -8.30
N LEU A 222 15.70 -47.79 -9.27
CA LEU A 222 15.67 -48.14 -10.69
C LEU A 222 17.07 -48.56 -11.17
N VAL A 223 17.40 -49.85 -11.09
CA VAL A 223 18.51 -50.46 -11.82
C VAL A 223 17.99 -50.67 -13.24
N LEU A 224 17.97 -49.59 -14.01
CA LEU A 224 17.49 -49.60 -15.39
C LEU A 224 18.43 -50.47 -16.23
N ALA A 225 17.85 -51.34 -17.04
CA ALA A 225 18.61 -51.97 -18.11
C ALA A 225 19.15 -50.87 -19.05
N PRO A 226 20.29 -51.09 -19.72
CA PRO A 226 20.74 -50.16 -20.76
C PRO A 226 19.59 -49.95 -21.77
N CYS A 227 19.19 -48.69 -21.96
CA CYS A 227 18.07 -48.22 -22.80
C CYS A 227 16.68 -48.12 -22.17
N GLU A 228 16.51 -48.34 -20.86
CA GLU A 228 15.23 -48.11 -20.17
C GLU A 228 15.17 -46.67 -19.62
N SER A 229 14.04 -45.97 -19.83
CA SER A 229 13.85 -44.59 -19.35
C SER A 229 13.35 -44.61 -17.91
N PRO A 230 13.89 -43.78 -17.00
CA PRO A 230 13.36 -43.64 -15.64
C PRO A 230 11.90 -43.14 -15.62
N ALA A 231 11.41 -42.56 -16.73
CA ALA A 231 10.07 -41.98 -16.86
C ALA A 231 9.74 -41.06 -15.66
N PRO A 232 10.51 -39.97 -15.47
CA PRO A 232 10.37 -39.04 -14.35
C PRO A 232 8.98 -38.39 -14.28
N GLU A 233 8.23 -38.36 -15.38
CA GLU A 233 6.82 -37.96 -15.44
C GLU A 233 5.89 -38.80 -14.53
N ARG A 234 6.34 -39.99 -14.09
CA ARG A 234 5.64 -40.81 -13.10
C ARG A 234 5.86 -40.36 -11.66
N LEU A 235 6.84 -39.51 -11.40
CA LEU A 235 6.99 -38.81 -10.13
C LEU A 235 6.16 -37.54 -10.25
N TRP A 236 5.04 -37.49 -9.56
CA TRP A 236 4.25 -36.29 -9.49
C TRP A 236 3.67 -36.12 -8.10
N LEU A 237 3.37 -34.88 -7.76
CA LEU A 237 2.68 -34.53 -6.53
C LEU A 237 1.80 -33.32 -6.82
N THR A 238 0.51 -33.46 -6.56
CA THR A 238 -0.47 -32.39 -6.68
C THR A 238 -0.73 -31.82 -5.30
N ILE A 239 -0.55 -30.50 -5.19
CA ILE A 239 -0.99 -29.69 -4.06
C ILE A 239 -2.34 -29.11 -4.46
N HIS A 240 -3.38 -29.50 -3.72
CA HIS A 240 -4.73 -29.03 -4.01
C HIS A 240 -4.93 -27.60 -3.51
N ASP A 241 -5.71 -26.83 -4.25
CA ASP A 241 -6.00 -25.42 -3.97
C ASP A 241 -6.94 -25.21 -2.77
N ASP A 242 -7.60 -26.28 -2.31
CA ASP A 242 -8.35 -26.32 -1.06
C ASP A 242 -7.50 -26.64 0.19
N SER A 243 -6.18 -26.75 0.04
CA SER A 243 -5.24 -26.62 1.17
C SER A 243 -5.46 -25.28 1.85
N ALA A 244 -5.39 -25.23 3.18
CA ALA A 244 -5.82 -24.07 3.95
C ALA A 244 -4.78 -23.60 4.97
N ILE A 245 -4.69 -22.28 5.15
CA ILE A 245 -3.90 -21.63 6.19
C ILE A 245 -4.85 -21.00 7.20
N ARG A 246 -4.68 -21.34 8.47
CA ARG A 246 -5.26 -20.66 9.63
C ARG A 246 -4.19 -19.82 10.31
N LEU A 247 -4.34 -18.50 10.24
CA LEU A 247 -3.45 -17.58 10.92
C LEU A 247 -3.59 -17.71 12.45
N PRO A 248 -2.50 -17.48 13.20
CA PRO A 248 -2.56 -17.41 14.65
C PRO A 248 -3.53 -16.32 15.13
N GLN A 249 -3.84 -16.34 16.43
CA GLN A 249 -4.53 -15.23 17.06
C GLN A 249 -3.73 -13.94 16.84
N SER A 250 -4.43 -12.87 16.44
CA SER A 250 -3.78 -11.57 16.26
C SER A 250 -3.38 -10.99 17.61
N GLY A 251 -2.16 -10.46 17.69
CA GLY A 251 -1.65 -9.71 18.85
C GLY A 251 -2.25 -8.31 18.98
N GLY A 252 -3.19 -7.95 18.11
CA GLY A 252 -3.74 -6.62 17.91
C GLY A 252 -3.53 -6.13 16.48
N GLU A 253 -4.24 -5.07 16.11
CA GLU A 253 -3.93 -4.29 14.91
C GLU A 253 -2.70 -3.43 15.23
N ALA A 254 -1.53 -4.05 15.24
CA ALA A 254 -0.31 -3.28 15.14
C ALA A 254 -0.27 -2.69 13.72
N THR A 255 -0.92 -1.56 13.51
CA THR A 255 -0.63 -0.63 12.41
C THR A 255 0.69 0.07 12.74
N GLY A 256 1.76 -0.72 12.90
CA GLY A 256 3.08 -0.15 12.82
C GLY A 256 3.17 0.48 11.45
N SER A 257 3.24 1.81 11.39
CA SER A 257 3.41 2.53 10.14
C SER A 257 4.76 2.11 9.58
N ASN A 258 4.77 1.14 8.68
CA ASN A 258 5.97 0.63 8.06
C ASN A 258 5.63 0.26 6.63
N LEU A 259 6.16 1.04 5.71
CA LEU A 259 6.02 0.87 4.27
C LEU A 259 6.53 -0.50 3.79
N GLY A 260 7.40 -1.16 4.54
CA GLY A 260 7.83 -2.54 4.28
C GLY A 260 6.74 -3.61 4.50
N ALA A 261 5.65 -3.27 5.20
CA ALA A 261 4.48 -4.12 5.33
C ALA A 261 3.51 -3.97 4.14
N LEU A 262 3.75 -3.03 3.22
CA LEU A 262 2.89 -2.86 2.05
C LEU A 262 2.80 -4.17 1.25
N PRO A 263 1.59 -4.53 0.78
CA PRO A 263 0.42 -3.65 0.69
C PRO A 263 -0.62 -3.86 1.80
N TYR A 264 -0.25 -4.52 2.91
CA TYR A 264 -1.06 -4.53 4.14
C TYR A 264 -0.98 -3.15 4.82
N PRO A 265 -2.05 -2.67 5.50
CA PRO A 265 -3.38 -3.27 5.63
C PRO A 265 -4.33 -2.88 4.49
N PHE A 266 -3.86 -2.24 3.42
CA PHE A 266 -4.72 -1.65 2.39
C PHE A 266 -5.28 -2.64 1.36
N ALA A 267 -4.62 -3.78 1.19
CA ALA A 267 -5.05 -4.83 0.27
C ALA A 267 -4.75 -6.23 0.82
N GLY A 268 -5.29 -7.26 0.16
CA GLY A 268 -5.20 -8.66 0.57
C GLY A 268 -6.36 -9.10 1.47
N LEU A 269 -6.19 -10.27 2.13
CA LEU A 269 -7.24 -11.00 2.86
C LEU A 269 -7.94 -10.19 3.97
N ARG A 270 -7.28 -9.16 4.54
CA ARG A 270 -7.86 -8.26 5.55
C ARG A 270 -8.42 -6.95 4.97
N GLY A 271 -7.83 -6.45 3.89
CA GLY A 271 -7.58 -5.00 3.79
C GLY A 271 -8.40 -4.21 2.80
N ILE A 272 -8.86 -4.84 1.71
CA ILE A 272 -9.40 -4.05 0.59
C ILE A 272 -10.79 -3.46 0.88
N ARG A 273 -11.61 -4.16 1.66
CA ARG A 273 -13.00 -3.77 1.99
C ARG A 273 -13.05 -2.56 2.93
N ASP A 274 -12.11 -2.51 3.86
CA ASP A 274 -12.00 -1.44 4.84
C ASP A 274 -11.08 -0.33 4.31
N THR A 275 -10.80 -0.28 3.01
CA THR A 275 -9.92 0.73 2.40
C THR A 275 -10.70 1.63 1.44
N ILE A 276 -10.57 2.94 1.64
CA ILE A 276 -11.03 3.95 0.70
C ILE A 276 -9.82 4.60 0.02
N ILE A 277 -9.82 4.58 -1.30
CA ILE A 277 -8.84 5.29 -2.12
C ILE A 277 -9.40 6.67 -2.44
N VAL A 278 -8.72 7.71 -1.99
CA VAL A 278 -9.08 9.10 -2.31
C VAL A 278 -8.17 9.61 -3.41
N VAL A 279 -8.77 10.02 -4.53
CA VAL A 279 -8.05 10.56 -5.68
C VAL A 279 -8.61 11.92 -6.09
N ASN A 280 -7.73 12.82 -6.52
CA ASN A 280 -8.17 14.04 -7.20
C ASN A 280 -8.49 13.74 -8.68
N ALA A 281 -9.73 13.39 -8.98
CA ALA A 281 -10.15 13.03 -10.34
C ALA A 281 -10.11 14.19 -11.36
N LEU A 282 -10.01 15.44 -10.89
CA LEU A 282 -9.88 16.61 -11.78
C LEU A 282 -8.42 16.87 -12.20
N ASP A 283 -7.46 16.28 -11.48
CA ASP A 283 -6.05 16.33 -11.79
C ASP A 283 -5.66 15.05 -12.55
N ARG A 284 -5.19 15.21 -13.79
CA ARG A 284 -4.85 14.08 -14.66
C ARG A 284 -3.69 13.26 -14.11
N ASP A 285 -2.73 13.92 -13.46
CA ASP A 285 -1.54 13.28 -12.94
C ASP A 285 -1.87 12.54 -11.64
N ALA A 286 -2.72 13.12 -10.77
CA ALA A 286 -3.24 12.42 -9.60
C ALA A 286 -4.13 11.23 -9.98
N LEU A 287 -4.99 11.38 -10.99
CA LEU A 287 -5.81 10.28 -11.50
C LEU A 287 -4.94 9.16 -12.07
N ARG A 288 -3.90 9.49 -12.85
CA ARG A 288 -2.92 8.53 -13.36
C ARG A 288 -2.19 7.81 -12.21
N ALA A 289 -1.68 8.55 -11.23
CA ALA A 289 -1.04 8.00 -10.05
C ALA A 289 -1.98 7.06 -9.28
N GLY A 290 -3.26 7.44 -9.17
CA GLY A 290 -4.32 6.61 -8.61
C GLY A 290 -4.47 5.28 -9.34
N MET A 291 -4.58 5.31 -10.66
CA MET A 291 -4.68 4.09 -11.48
C MET A 291 -3.45 3.20 -11.33
N LEU A 292 -2.24 3.77 -11.35
CA LEU A 292 -0.99 3.01 -11.18
C LEU A 292 -0.91 2.37 -9.79
N THR A 293 -1.31 3.10 -8.75
CA THR A 293 -1.38 2.58 -7.37
C THR A 293 -2.38 1.42 -7.27
N MET A 294 -3.56 1.56 -7.87
CA MET A 294 -4.56 0.47 -7.88
C MET A 294 -4.06 -0.77 -8.63
N ILE A 295 -3.42 -0.61 -9.78
CA ILE A 295 -2.78 -1.71 -10.53
C ILE A 295 -1.71 -2.39 -9.69
N ALA A 296 -0.90 -1.60 -8.97
CA ALA A 296 0.15 -2.10 -8.08
C ALA A 296 -0.42 -3.01 -6.99
N LEU A 297 -1.42 -2.51 -6.26
CA LEU A 297 -2.08 -3.22 -5.18
C LEU A 297 -2.76 -4.49 -5.69
N GLY A 298 -3.41 -4.42 -6.86
CA GLY A 298 -4.01 -5.58 -7.51
C GLY A 298 -2.99 -6.66 -7.87
N ARG A 299 -1.86 -6.28 -8.48
CA ARG A 299 -0.78 -7.22 -8.84
C ARG A 299 -0.13 -7.88 -7.63
N ALA A 300 0.05 -7.13 -6.54
CA ALA A 300 0.72 -7.63 -5.36
C ALA A 300 -0.08 -8.74 -4.64
N PHE A 301 -1.40 -8.80 -4.84
CA PHE A 301 -2.26 -9.73 -4.11
C PHE A 301 -2.97 -10.80 -4.93
N GLY A 302 -3.09 -10.64 -6.26
CA GLY A 302 -3.65 -11.66 -7.15
C GLY A 302 -5.13 -12.03 -6.92
N ALA A 303 -5.79 -11.46 -5.90
CA ALA A 303 -7.20 -11.68 -5.58
C ALA A 303 -8.12 -10.63 -6.21
N GLN A 304 -9.38 -11.00 -6.46
CA GLN A 304 -10.42 -10.04 -6.84
C GLN A 304 -10.73 -9.13 -5.64
N ASN A 305 -10.50 -7.84 -5.84
CA ASN A 305 -10.48 -6.84 -4.79
C ASN A 305 -11.61 -5.83 -5.01
N VAL A 306 -12.52 -5.72 -4.03
CA VAL A 306 -13.54 -4.65 -4.01
C VAL A 306 -13.01 -3.52 -3.14
N PHE A 307 -12.63 -2.40 -3.75
CA PHE A 307 -12.22 -1.18 -3.07
C PHE A 307 -13.19 -0.04 -3.40
N THR A 308 -13.30 0.92 -2.49
CA THR A 308 -14.06 2.14 -2.73
C THR A 308 -13.12 3.25 -3.19
N VAL A 309 -13.45 3.92 -4.29
CA VAL A 309 -12.76 5.15 -4.72
C VAL A 309 -13.66 6.34 -4.44
N GLN A 310 -13.11 7.37 -3.79
CA GLN A 310 -13.81 8.62 -3.55
C GLN A 310 -13.06 9.81 -4.17
N SER A 311 -13.81 10.78 -4.68
CA SER A 311 -13.26 12.06 -5.10
C SER A 311 -12.77 12.85 -3.88
N VAL A 312 -11.60 13.47 -4.00
CA VAL A 312 -11.06 14.37 -2.96
C VAL A 312 -12.01 15.53 -2.60
N LEU A 313 -12.91 15.92 -3.51
CA LEU A 313 -13.88 17.00 -3.28
C LEU A 313 -14.98 16.61 -2.29
N GLU A 314 -15.25 15.32 -2.16
CA GLU A 314 -16.30 14.77 -1.31
C GLU A 314 -15.73 14.10 -0.05
N ALA A 315 -14.41 13.87 -0.03
CA ALA A 315 -13.73 13.17 1.05
C ALA A 315 -13.63 14.03 2.31
N THR A 316 -14.37 13.65 3.34
CA THR A 316 -14.27 14.20 4.70
C THR A 316 -14.12 13.05 5.71
N PRO A 317 -13.68 13.32 6.95
CA PRO A 317 -13.66 12.30 7.99
C PRO A 317 -14.98 11.52 8.13
N GLU A 318 -16.12 12.21 7.99
CA GLU A 318 -17.44 11.60 8.09
C GLU A 318 -17.75 10.66 6.91
N THR A 319 -17.37 11.01 5.67
CA THR A 319 -17.62 10.14 4.51
C THR A 319 -16.65 8.98 4.45
N LEU A 320 -15.42 9.18 4.94
CA LEU A 320 -14.39 8.15 4.98
C LEU A 320 -14.63 7.17 6.14
N GLY A 321 -15.28 7.61 7.22
CA GLY A 321 -15.63 6.75 8.35
C GLY A 321 -14.43 6.09 9.01
N ASP A 322 -14.62 4.85 9.48
CA ASP A 322 -13.59 4.01 10.11
C ASP A 322 -12.94 3.07 9.07
N ASN A 323 -12.39 3.64 8.02
CA ASN A 323 -11.66 2.91 6.98
C ASN A 323 -10.18 3.28 6.99
N HIS A 324 -9.32 2.36 6.55
CA HIS A 324 -8.02 2.68 6.01
C HIS A 324 -8.18 3.63 4.81
N VAL A 325 -7.21 4.53 4.63
CA VAL A 325 -7.27 5.55 3.56
C VAL A 325 -5.99 5.51 2.74
N ILE A 326 -6.12 5.40 1.42
CA ILE A 326 -5.01 5.70 0.50
C ILE A 326 -5.30 7.05 -0.13
N ALA A 327 -4.53 8.08 0.21
CA ALA A 327 -4.71 9.45 -0.24
C ALA A 327 -3.67 9.79 -1.33
N ILE A 328 -4.12 10.00 -2.56
CA ILE A 328 -3.24 10.17 -3.73
C ILE A 328 -3.37 11.58 -4.29
N GLY A 329 -2.28 12.34 -4.24
CA GLY A 329 -2.22 13.71 -4.78
C GLY A 329 -3.25 14.65 -4.14
N VAL A 330 -3.56 14.47 -2.85
CA VAL A 330 -4.55 15.27 -2.13
C VAL A 330 -3.98 16.67 -1.82
N PRO A 331 -4.58 17.75 -2.35
CA PRO A 331 -4.07 19.10 -2.09
C PRO A 331 -4.35 19.57 -0.66
N SER A 332 -3.39 20.25 -0.02
CA SER A 332 -3.51 20.78 1.35
C SER A 332 -4.67 21.76 1.58
N ASN A 333 -5.21 22.37 0.52
CA ASN A 333 -6.35 23.29 0.64
C ASN A 333 -7.72 22.60 0.69
N THR A 334 -7.77 21.27 0.49
CA THR A 334 -9.00 20.48 0.61
C THR A 334 -9.30 20.11 2.07
N PRO A 335 -10.55 19.79 2.44
CA PRO A 335 -10.89 19.35 3.80
C PRO A 335 -10.04 18.16 4.26
N LEU A 336 -9.91 17.12 3.43
CA LEU A 336 -9.04 15.99 3.72
C LEU A 336 -7.58 16.41 3.86
N GLY A 337 -7.06 17.21 2.91
CA GLY A 337 -5.66 17.66 2.94
C GLY A 337 -5.28 18.37 4.23
N GLN A 338 -6.20 19.18 4.80
CA GLN A 338 -5.99 19.83 6.10
C GLN A 338 -5.90 18.83 7.26
N GLU A 339 -6.60 17.69 7.21
CA GLU A 339 -6.47 16.63 8.21
C GLU A 339 -5.17 15.84 8.03
N LEU A 340 -4.79 15.51 6.80
CA LEU A 340 -3.52 14.84 6.50
C LEU A 340 -2.33 15.69 6.98
N ASP A 341 -2.39 16.99 6.69
CA ASP A 341 -1.41 17.97 7.11
C ASP A 341 -1.31 18.13 8.63
N LYS A 342 -2.13 17.46 9.47
CA LYS A 342 -2.00 17.41 10.94
C LYS A 342 -1.24 16.19 11.46
N VAL A 343 -1.09 15.13 10.67
CA VAL A 343 -0.48 13.87 11.11
C VAL A 343 0.75 13.46 10.30
N LEU A 344 0.86 13.89 9.04
CA LEU A 344 1.99 13.53 8.19
C LEU A 344 3.32 14.10 8.74
N PRO A 345 4.39 13.30 8.86
CA PRO A 345 5.70 13.77 9.31
C PRO A 345 6.35 14.78 8.34
N LEU A 346 6.15 14.58 7.04
CA LEU A 346 6.66 15.43 5.98
C LEU A 346 5.55 16.23 5.32
N VAL A 347 5.73 17.55 5.23
CA VAL A 347 4.82 18.46 4.52
C VAL A 347 5.50 18.99 3.26
N LEU A 348 4.90 18.71 2.11
CA LEU A 348 5.36 19.22 0.81
C LEU A 348 4.69 20.58 0.53
N ARG A 349 5.47 21.62 0.18
CA ARG A 349 4.94 22.93 -0.23
C ARG A 349 5.36 23.27 -1.66
N GLU A 350 4.63 24.18 -2.29
CA GLU A 350 5.08 24.79 -3.56
C GLU A 350 6.44 25.48 -3.34
N GLY A 351 7.47 25.05 -4.08
CA GLY A 351 8.84 25.57 -3.98
C GLY A 351 9.83 24.68 -3.22
N GLY A 352 9.40 23.56 -2.64
CA GLY A 352 10.27 22.57 -2.00
C GLY A 352 9.62 21.88 -0.81
N SER A 353 10.15 20.71 -0.43
CA SER A 353 9.72 20.02 0.79
C SER A 353 10.26 20.73 2.03
N ARG A 354 9.47 20.80 3.10
CA ARG A 354 10.01 21.09 4.44
C ARG A 354 9.71 19.90 5.33
N ALA A 355 10.74 19.13 5.65
CA ALA A 355 10.69 18.14 6.72
C ALA A 355 11.07 18.80 8.05
N LEU A 356 10.35 18.49 9.12
CA LEU A 356 10.87 18.63 10.48
C LEU A 356 11.22 17.23 10.94
N VAL A 357 12.48 16.87 10.79
CA VAL A 357 13.01 15.60 11.33
C VAL A 357 13.48 15.87 12.75
N GLU A 358 12.93 15.15 13.73
CA GLU A 358 13.61 14.99 15.01
C GLU A 358 14.47 13.73 14.92
N GLU A 359 15.76 13.91 14.71
CA GLU A 359 16.76 12.85 14.86
C GLU A 359 17.61 13.21 16.07
N GLU A 360 17.63 12.34 17.09
CA GLU A 360 18.38 12.53 18.34
C GLU A 360 18.13 13.89 19.05
N GLY A 361 16.90 14.42 18.99
CA GLY A 361 16.54 15.69 19.64
C GLY A 361 16.96 16.96 18.87
N THR A 362 17.39 16.83 17.61
CA THR A 362 17.72 17.96 16.75
C THR A 362 16.71 18.07 15.61
N LEU A 363 15.99 19.19 15.57
CA LEU A 363 15.15 19.58 14.43
C LEU A 363 16.05 19.90 13.24
N THR A 364 16.15 18.98 12.29
CA THR A 364 16.92 19.22 11.07
C THR A 364 15.95 19.52 9.93
N GLU A 365 15.99 20.76 9.43
CA GLU A 365 15.37 21.13 8.15
C GLU A 365 16.20 20.48 7.05
N ILE A 366 15.67 19.43 6.42
CA ILE A 366 16.37 18.71 5.37
C ILE A 366 15.62 18.88 4.03
N LEU A 367 16.41 19.34 3.04
CA LEU A 367 16.24 19.37 1.58
C LEU A 367 15.65 20.63 0.92
N ASP A 368 16.58 21.43 0.37
CA ASP A 368 16.39 22.47 -0.65
C ASP A 368 16.31 21.85 -2.07
N SER A 369 15.47 20.82 -2.25
CA SER A 369 15.17 20.25 -3.57
C SER A 369 13.80 20.72 -4.01
N SER A 370 13.72 21.24 -5.24
CA SER A 370 12.47 21.73 -5.82
C SER A 370 11.53 20.63 -6.31
N ARG A 371 12.02 19.37 -6.45
CA ARG A 371 11.23 18.23 -6.93
C ARG A 371 11.43 17.00 -6.06
N ILE A 372 10.40 16.65 -5.29
CA ILE A 372 10.41 15.51 -4.37
C ILE A 372 9.05 14.80 -4.40
N GLY A 373 9.08 13.48 -4.50
CA GLY A 373 7.95 12.58 -4.24
C GLY A 373 8.04 12.03 -2.83
N ALA A 374 6.89 11.75 -2.21
CA ALA A 374 6.84 11.17 -0.88
C ALA A 374 5.74 10.11 -0.77
N ILE A 375 6.08 9.01 -0.11
CA ILE A 375 5.15 8.01 0.37
C ILE A 375 5.24 8.03 1.88
N GLN A 376 4.11 8.16 2.57
CA GLN A 376 4.08 8.24 4.02
C GLN A 376 2.95 7.38 4.54
N GLU A 377 3.24 6.53 5.52
CA GLU A 377 2.24 5.78 6.26
C GLU A 377 2.14 6.33 7.68
N VAL A 378 0.92 6.58 8.12
CA VAL A 378 0.60 7.02 9.48
C VAL A 378 -0.75 6.45 9.90
N GLU A 379 -1.15 6.68 11.14
CA GLU A 379 -2.52 6.40 11.60
C GLU A 379 -3.50 7.45 11.07
N VAL A 380 -4.73 7.03 10.75
CA VAL A 380 -5.81 7.94 10.35
C VAL A 380 -6.17 8.85 11.53
N PRO A 381 -6.14 10.19 11.36
CA PRO A 381 -6.31 11.14 12.48
C PRO A 381 -7.62 11.00 13.27
N TRP A 382 -8.68 10.54 12.61
CA TRP A 382 -10.04 10.43 13.17
C TRP A 382 -10.50 8.99 13.41
N ALA A 383 -9.71 7.99 13.02
CA ALA A 383 -10.06 6.57 13.12
C ALA A 383 -8.87 5.78 13.70
N PRO A 384 -8.76 5.70 15.04
CA PRO A 384 -7.64 5.03 15.67
C PRO A 384 -7.55 3.56 15.29
N GLY A 385 -6.34 3.06 15.05
CA GLY A 385 -6.08 1.70 14.54
C GLY A 385 -6.25 1.55 13.02
N ARG A 386 -6.68 2.59 12.30
CA ARG A 386 -6.70 2.59 10.83
C ARG A 386 -5.45 3.26 10.28
N ALA A 387 -4.98 2.74 9.16
CA ALA A 387 -3.79 3.21 8.47
C ALA A 387 -4.15 4.20 7.35
N LEU A 388 -3.32 5.21 7.18
CA LEU A 388 -3.37 6.23 6.15
C LEU A 388 -2.07 6.15 5.34
N LEU A 389 -2.19 5.82 4.05
CA LEU A 389 -1.09 5.89 3.09
C LEU A 389 -1.24 7.16 2.24
N SER A 390 -0.34 8.12 2.42
CA SER A 390 -0.26 9.32 1.57
C SER A 390 0.75 9.13 0.45
N VAL A 391 0.32 9.34 -0.78
CA VAL A 391 1.15 9.36 -1.99
C VAL A 391 1.12 10.76 -2.55
N SER A 392 2.24 11.47 -2.47
CA SER A 392 2.29 12.90 -2.77
C SER A 392 3.57 13.26 -3.54
N GLY A 393 3.56 14.44 -4.15
CA GLY A 393 4.72 15.02 -4.81
C GLY A 393 4.62 16.52 -4.88
N THR A 394 5.77 17.20 -4.94
CA THR A 394 5.83 18.66 -5.15
C THR A 394 5.34 19.07 -6.54
N ASP A 395 5.29 18.14 -7.48
CA ASP A 395 4.72 18.27 -8.81
C ASP A 395 4.33 16.90 -9.39
N ALA A 396 3.73 16.92 -10.58
CA ALA A 396 3.24 15.74 -11.30
C ALA A 396 4.30 14.65 -11.56
N ILE A 397 5.54 15.03 -11.87
CA ILE A 397 6.60 14.05 -12.15
C ILE A 397 6.98 13.34 -10.85
N ALA A 398 7.11 14.11 -9.77
CA ALA A 398 7.47 13.58 -8.46
C ALA A 398 6.35 12.69 -7.87
N LEU A 399 5.09 13.06 -8.08
CA LEU A 399 3.93 12.22 -7.74
C LEU A 399 3.96 10.89 -8.51
N GLY A 400 4.34 10.92 -9.80
CA GLY A 400 4.54 9.71 -10.61
C GLY A 400 5.59 8.78 -10.01
N TRP A 401 6.75 9.30 -9.61
CA TRP A 401 7.78 8.49 -8.94
C TRP A 401 7.27 7.81 -7.67
N ALA A 402 6.51 8.55 -6.85
CA ALA A 402 5.94 8.01 -5.62
C ALA A 402 4.92 6.89 -5.90
N ALA A 403 4.04 7.07 -6.87
CA ALA A 403 3.06 6.04 -7.25
C ALA A 403 3.74 4.77 -7.81
N ASP A 404 4.77 4.92 -8.64
CA ASP A 404 5.50 3.78 -9.22
C ASP A 404 6.27 2.99 -8.13
N ALA A 405 6.80 3.67 -7.12
CA ALA A 405 7.62 3.03 -6.09
C ALA A 405 6.83 2.13 -5.11
N ILE A 406 5.50 2.27 -5.03
CA ILE A 406 4.63 1.39 -4.22
C ILE A 406 4.75 -0.08 -4.67
N VAL A 407 5.07 -0.32 -5.96
CA VAL A 407 5.03 -1.66 -6.56
C VAL A 407 6.38 -2.37 -6.55
N GLU A 408 7.46 -1.61 -6.73
CA GLU A 408 8.68 -2.18 -7.30
C GLU A 408 9.81 -2.42 -6.31
N ARG A 409 9.69 -1.92 -5.08
CA ARG A 409 10.86 -1.77 -4.19
C ARG A 409 10.55 -2.07 -2.74
N SER A 410 11.57 -2.60 -2.07
CA SER A 410 11.62 -2.71 -0.62
C SER A 410 11.61 -1.30 -0.02
N LEU A 411 10.44 -0.84 0.37
CA LEU A 411 10.28 0.29 1.26
C LEU A 411 10.46 -0.21 2.70
N ASP A 412 10.82 0.69 3.60
CA ASP A 412 10.95 0.42 5.03
C ASP A 412 10.69 1.73 5.79
N GLY A 413 10.49 1.63 7.09
CA GLY A 413 10.07 2.75 7.94
C GLY A 413 8.74 3.38 7.52
N ASN A 414 8.35 4.50 8.12
CA ASN A 414 7.05 5.11 7.86
C ASN A 414 7.06 6.22 6.77
N VAL A 415 8.25 6.63 6.30
CA VAL A 415 8.39 7.67 5.26
C VAL A 415 9.41 7.24 4.21
N ALA A 416 9.03 7.31 2.93
CA ALA A 416 9.93 7.18 1.79
C ALA A 416 9.95 8.48 0.98
N LEU A 417 11.15 9.01 0.75
CA LEU A 417 11.44 10.21 -0.02
C LEU A 417 12.09 9.88 -1.35
N LEU A 418 11.54 10.42 -2.43
CA LEU A 418 11.96 10.18 -3.80
C LEU A 418 12.47 11.47 -4.45
N GLN A 419 13.76 11.52 -4.76
CA GLN A 419 14.38 12.63 -5.51
C GLN A 419 14.42 12.36 -7.02
N SER A 420 14.26 11.10 -7.40
CA SER A 420 14.10 10.62 -8.78
C SER A 420 13.42 9.24 -8.75
N ALA A 421 13.10 8.70 -9.94
CA ALA A 421 12.56 7.35 -10.06
C ALA A 421 13.49 6.25 -9.52
N THR A 422 14.79 6.51 -9.31
CA THR A 422 15.76 5.51 -8.83
C THR A 422 16.32 5.81 -7.43
N GLN A 423 16.23 7.05 -6.98
CA GLN A 423 16.78 7.48 -5.71
C GLN A 423 15.69 7.61 -4.65
N ILE A 424 15.62 6.59 -3.79
CA ILE A 424 14.67 6.49 -2.68
C ILE A 424 15.45 6.44 -1.38
N ASN A 425 15.05 7.24 -0.40
CA ASN A 425 15.54 7.16 0.97
C ASN A 425 14.36 6.92 1.91
N THR A 426 14.51 5.97 2.82
CA THR A 426 13.49 5.62 3.81
C THR A 426 13.88 6.09 5.20
N PHE A 427 12.88 6.42 6.01
CA PHE A 427 13.06 7.01 7.33
C PHE A 427 11.94 6.56 8.28
N ASP A 428 12.26 6.53 9.56
CA ASP A 428 11.29 6.49 10.65
C ASP A 428 11.17 7.89 11.27
N LEU A 429 10.13 8.61 10.87
CA LEU A 429 9.87 9.99 11.29
C LEU A 429 8.66 10.07 12.19
N GLN A 430 8.79 10.76 13.31
CA GLN A 430 7.64 11.19 14.09
C GLN A 430 7.29 12.63 13.74
N ARG A 431 5.99 12.92 13.67
CA ARG A 431 5.56 14.29 13.45
C ARG A 431 5.85 15.13 14.70
N VAL A 432 6.66 16.16 14.52
CA VAL A 432 6.83 17.19 15.54
C VAL A 432 5.61 18.12 15.49
N ALA A 433 4.88 18.25 16.60
CA ALA A 433 3.83 19.25 16.72
C ALA A 433 4.46 20.63 16.46
N ILE A 434 4.11 21.24 15.33
CA ILE A 434 4.44 22.64 15.08
C ILE A 434 3.52 23.44 16.01
N GLY A 435 3.91 23.55 17.28
CA GLY A 435 3.38 24.59 18.15
C GLY A 435 3.62 25.94 17.47
N SER A 436 2.84 26.94 17.87
CA SER A 436 3.23 28.31 17.51
C SER A 436 4.69 28.52 17.93
N PRO A 437 5.48 29.38 17.27
CA PRO A 437 6.83 29.68 17.71
C PRO A 437 6.92 30.05 19.20
N GLU A 438 5.81 30.55 19.77
CA GLU A 438 5.64 30.86 21.19
C GLU A 438 5.57 29.58 22.06
N ASP A 439 4.82 28.55 21.66
CA ASP A 439 4.67 27.29 22.41
C ASP A 439 5.99 26.50 22.49
N ILE A 440 6.75 26.47 21.38
CA ILE A 440 8.05 25.79 21.31
C ILE A 440 9.12 26.53 22.13
N LEU A 441 8.96 27.84 22.31
CA LEU A 441 9.83 28.65 23.17
C LEU A 441 9.43 28.55 24.64
N GLU A 442 8.14 28.48 24.98
CA GLU A 442 7.69 28.32 26.37
C GLU A 442 8.14 27.00 27.00
N ASP A 443 8.10 25.89 26.26
CA ASP A 443 8.46 24.58 26.81
C ASP A 443 9.97 24.43 27.06
N ARG A 444 10.82 25.15 26.29
CA ARG A 444 12.28 25.18 26.51
C ARG A 444 12.72 26.12 27.62
N PHE A 445 11.86 27.04 28.05
CA PHE A 445 12.13 27.98 29.14
C PHE A 445 11.15 27.75 30.30
N THR A 446 11.18 26.56 30.89
CA THR A 446 10.53 26.35 32.19
C THR A 446 10.99 27.44 33.15
N ALA A 447 10.03 28.19 33.73
CA ALA A 447 10.28 29.37 34.57
C ALA A 447 11.23 29.13 35.76
N GLN A 448 11.52 27.87 36.09
CA GLN A 448 12.51 27.44 37.06
C GLN A 448 13.95 27.66 36.58
N ASP A 449 14.26 27.37 35.31
CA ASP A 449 15.62 27.46 34.77
C ASP A 449 16.02 28.92 34.54
N THR A 450 15.07 29.77 34.15
CA THR A 450 15.23 31.23 34.04
C THR A 450 15.45 31.87 35.41
N ARG A 451 14.73 31.44 36.46
CA ARG A 451 14.95 31.91 37.84
C ARG A 451 16.34 31.52 38.35
N LEU A 452 16.78 30.29 38.14
CA LEU A 452 18.10 29.84 38.60
C LEU A 452 19.23 30.62 37.91
N ARG A 453 19.15 30.80 36.58
CA ARG A 453 20.15 31.59 35.83
C ARG A 453 20.15 33.06 36.25
N THR A 454 18.98 33.65 36.48
CA THR A 454 18.88 35.05 36.93
C THR A 454 19.48 35.23 38.34
N ILE A 455 19.24 34.29 39.25
CA ILE A 455 19.84 34.29 40.59
C ILE A 455 21.37 34.15 40.50
N ILE A 456 21.88 33.27 39.64
CA ILE A 456 23.33 33.09 39.44
C ILE A 456 23.96 34.35 38.87
N SER A 457 23.34 34.98 37.86
CA SER A 457 23.83 36.23 37.27
C SER A 457 23.85 37.39 38.27
N ILE A 458 22.79 37.56 39.07
CA ILE A 458 22.75 38.58 40.13
C ILE A 458 23.82 38.32 41.18
N SER A 459 24.02 37.05 41.56
CA SER A 459 25.04 36.65 42.54
C SER A 459 26.46 36.94 42.03
N LEU A 460 26.74 36.67 40.75
CA LEU A 460 28.03 36.96 40.13
C LEU A 460 28.30 38.47 40.02
N ILE A 461 27.28 39.27 39.66
CA ILE A 461 27.40 40.73 39.60
C ILE A 461 27.65 41.30 41.00
N ALA A 462 26.92 40.82 42.02
CA ALA A 462 27.11 41.25 43.40
C ALA A 462 28.50 40.87 43.93
N ALA A 463 28.97 39.65 43.64
CA ALA A 463 30.32 39.20 44.00
C ALA A 463 31.41 40.03 43.30
N GLY A 464 31.22 40.34 42.01
CA GLY A 464 32.12 41.22 41.25
C GLY A 464 32.17 42.64 41.82
N ALA A 465 31.02 43.22 42.16
CA ALA A 465 30.96 44.55 42.78
C ALA A 465 31.64 44.57 44.16
N LEU A 466 31.44 43.52 44.97
CA LEU A 466 32.11 43.38 46.26
C LEU A 466 33.63 43.26 46.10
N LEU A 467 34.10 42.48 45.13
CA LEU A 467 35.52 42.33 44.82
C LEU A 467 36.15 43.67 44.43
N VAL A 468 35.46 44.45 43.59
CA VAL A 468 35.91 45.80 43.20
C VAL A 468 35.97 46.74 44.41
N LEU A 469 34.98 46.69 45.30
CA LEU A 469 34.97 47.47 46.55
C LEU A 469 36.12 47.09 47.49
N VAL A 470 36.39 45.79 47.64
CA VAL A 470 37.52 45.27 48.45
C VAL A 470 38.85 45.72 47.84
N LEU A 471 39.03 45.58 46.53
CA LEU A 471 40.21 46.04 45.82
C LEU A 471 40.39 47.56 45.96
N TYR A 472 39.31 48.33 45.86
CA TYR A 472 39.34 49.78 46.06
C TYR A 472 39.74 50.16 47.51
N ALA A 473 39.19 49.47 48.51
CA ALA A 473 39.53 49.68 49.91
C ALA A 473 41.00 49.30 50.21
N PHE A 474 41.49 48.20 49.64
CA PHE A 474 42.89 47.79 49.75
C PHE A 474 43.84 48.81 49.11
N ARG A 475 43.48 49.32 47.92
CA ARG A 475 44.23 50.38 47.23
C ARG A 475 44.27 51.69 48.03
N ARG A 476 43.21 51.99 48.80
CA ARG A 476 43.16 53.16 49.69
C ARG A 476 44.00 52.98 50.96
N ARG A 477 44.16 51.75 51.45
CA ARG A 477 45.03 51.39 52.59
C ARG A 477 46.52 51.39 52.25
N ILE A 478 46.87 51.17 50.98
CA ILE A 478 48.26 51.09 50.50
C ILE A 478 48.79 52.45 49.98
N ARG A 479 48.03 53.56 50.08
CA ARG A 479 48.62 54.89 49.85
C ARG A 479 49.59 55.22 51.00
N PRO A 480 50.91 55.33 50.76
CA PRO A 480 51.85 55.69 51.80
C PRO A 480 51.64 57.15 52.21
N ARG A 481 51.49 57.37 53.53
CA ARG A 481 51.68 58.68 54.15
C ARG A 481 53.16 59.06 54.04
N PHE A 482 53.54 59.73 52.95
CA PHE A 482 54.73 60.58 52.94
C PHE A 482 54.30 62.03 53.23
N GLY A 483 54.17 62.32 54.52
CA GLY A 483 54.61 63.58 55.12
C GLY A 483 55.68 63.20 56.14
N ILE A 484 56.66 63.99 56.53
CA ILE A 484 56.80 65.45 56.68
C ILE A 484 58.36 65.70 56.75
N PRO A 485 58.90 66.64 57.54
CA PRO A 485 59.20 68.08 57.40
C PRO A 485 60.71 68.34 57.11
N GLY A 486 61.24 69.49 56.70
CA GLY A 486 60.92 70.90 56.94
C GLY A 486 62.07 71.56 57.74
N ARG A 487 62.65 72.69 57.27
CA ARG A 487 63.21 73.71 58.18
C ARG A 487 63.52 75.03 57.47
N ARG A 488 63.25 76.09 58.23
CA ARG A 488 63.35 77.53 57.97
C ARG A 488 64.78 78.04 57.80
N ARG A 489 64.82 79.21 57.15
CA ARG A 489 65.85 80.26 57.09
C ARG A 489 67.00 80.02 56.12
#